data_AF-A0A1V6CJC3-F1
#
_entry.id   AF-A0A1V6CJC3-F1
#
_cell.length_a   1.000
_cell.length_b   1.000
_cell.length_c   1.000
_cell.angle_alpha   90.00
_cell.angle_beta   90.00
_cell.angle_gamma   90.00
#
_symmetry.space_group_name_H-M   'P 1'
#
loop_
_entity.id
_entity.type
_entity.pdbx_description
1 polymer ?
#
loop_
_entity_poly.entity_id
_entity_poly.type
_entity_poly.pdbx_seq_one_letter_code
_entity_poly.pdbx_strand_id
1 'polypeptide(L)'
;MRRYLVLLIIPCIFLLDRWTKLLIIQNLSYMEIIELAPFFSIVHARNMGGAFGILAGFGFAKQFFTYLPLLIILALVYILIVYRISMGKMFALTLILSGAVGNVYERIFYGYVTDFLDFHYQNLHWPAFNVADIAISTGIGLWLFVELREMIRARKAGKEVKVKSVKGEEKTKGQDRK
;
A
#
# COMPACT_ATOMS: atom_id res chain seq x y z
N MET A 1 -18.44 16.48 4.56
CA MET A 1 -17.46 16.46 5.67
C MET A 1 -17.06 15.05 6.12
N ARG A 2 -17.97 14.15 6.53
CA ARG A 2 -17.62 12.84 7.11
C ARG A 2 -16.66 11.97 6.29
N ARG A 3 -16.73 11.99 4.95
CA ARG A 3 -15.83 11.21 4.09
C ARG A 3 -14.34 11.56 4.26
N TYR A 4 -14.03 12.82 4.55
CA TYR A 4 -12.66 13.30 4.67
C TYR A 4 -12.04 13.01 6.04
N LEU A 5 -12.84 12.53 7.01
CA LEU A 5 -12.32 12.07 8.31
C LEU A 5 -11.34 10.91 8.15
N VAL A 6 -11.46 10.13 7.08
CA VAL A 6 -10.50 9.07 6.76
C VAL A 6 -9.08 9.60 6.63
N LEU A 7 -8.90 10.85 6.18
CA LEU A 7 -7.57 11.46 6.04
C LEU A 7 -6.85 11.65 7.38
N LEU A 8 -7.56 11.61 8.51
CA LEU A 8 -6.94 11.61 9.85
C LEU A 8 -6.10 10.35 10.11
N ILE A 9 -6.28 9.29 9.32
CA ILE A 9 -5.43 8.09 9.38
C ILE A 9 -3.99 8.41 9.00
N ILE A 10 -3.76 9.40 8.12
CA ILE A 10 -2.43 9.82 7.67
C ILE A 10 -1.53 10.23 8.83
N PRO A 11 -1.88 11.27 9.62
CA PRO A 11 -1.05 11.65 10.76
C PRO A 11 -0.95 10.52 11.80
N CYS A 12 -2.00 9.73 12.03
CA CYS A 12 -1.96 8.63 13.01
C CYS A 12 -0.93 7.56 12.64
N ILE A 13 -0.97 7.04 11.42
CA ILE A 13 -0.03 6.01 10.95
C ILE A 13 1.38 6.60 10.83
N PHE A 14 1.52 7.83 10.33
CA PHE A 14 2.81 8.50 10.27
C PHE A 14 3.46 8.63 11.65
N LEU A 15 2.71 9.09 12.66
CA LEU A 15 3.22 9.22 14.02
C LEU A 15 3.57 7.86 14.64
N LEU A 16 2.76 6.84 14.39
CA LEU A 16 3.04 5.47 14.85
C LEU A 16 4.33 4.93 14.20
N ASP A 17 4.49 5.06 12.89
CA ASP A 17 5.70 4.66 12.16
C ASP A 17 6.93 5.39 12.70
N ARG A 18 6.86 6.72 12.83
CA ARG A 18 7.95 7.52 13.40
C ARG A 18 8.30 7.11 14.82
N TRP A 19 7.31 6.89 15.68
CA TRP A 19 7.53 6.49 17.06
C TRP A 19 8.21 5.11 17.13
N THR A 20 7.70 4.11 16.40
CA THR A 20 8.30 2.77 16.39
C THR A 20 9.73 2.78 15.86
N LYS A 21 10.02 3.52 14.79
CA LYS A 21 11.39 3.66 14.25
C LYS A 21 12.33 4.36 15.22
N LEU A 22 11.87 5.41 15.89
CA LEU A 22 12.67 6.11 16.90
C LEU A 22 13.01 5.19 18.08
N LEU A 23 12.09 4.32 18.51
CA LEU A 23 12.39 3.32 19.53
C LEU A 23 13.54 2.40 19.11
N ILE A 24 13.54 1.95 17.85
CA ILE A 24 14.63 1.11 17.34
C ILE A 24 15.96 1.89 17.30
N ILE A 25 15.95 3.09 16.73
CA ILE A 25 17.16 3.92 16.58
C ILE A 25 17.79 4.26 17.94
N GLN A 26 16.98 4.46 18.98
CA GLN A 26 17.45 4.86 20.30
C GLN A 26 17.91 3.69 21.17
N ASN A 27 17.38 2.48 20.95
CA ASN A 27 17.60 1.35 21.86
C ASN A 27 18.47 0.24 21.24
N LEU A 28 18.61 0.18 19.92
CA LEU A 28 19.42 -0.84 19.23
C LEU A 28 20.56 -0.21 18.45
N SER A 29 21.73 -0.81 18.55
CA SER A 29 22.87 -0.52 17.67
C SER A 29 22.57 -0.96 16.24
N TYR A 30 23.27 -0.37 15.26
CA TYR A 30 23.12 -0.79 13.86
C TYR A 30 23.45 -2.28 13.70
N MET A 31 22.59 -3.01 12.97
CA MET A 31 22.66 -4.48 12.78
C MET A 31 22.48 -5.32 14.05
N GLU A 32 22.10 -4.71 15.17
CA GLU A 32 21.68 -5.47 16.35
C GLU A 32 20.36 -6.20 16.08
N ILE A 33 20.27 -7.44 16.58
CA ILE A 33 19.13 -8.33 16.42
C ILE A 33 18.68 -8.80 17.80
N ILE A 34 17.39 -8.65 18.07
CA ILE A 34 16.71 -9.18 19.25
C ILE A 34 15.75 -10.26 18.76
N GLU A 35 16.09 -11.52 19.05
CA GLU A 35 15.21 -12.65 18.74
C GLU A 35 14.04 -12.69 19.73
N LEU A 36 12.81 -12.62 19.22
CA LEU A 36 11.59 -12.68 20.03
C LEU A 36 10.90 -14.04 19.92
N ALA A 37 11.05 -14.71 18.77
CA ALA A 37 10.53 -16.04 18.50
C ALA A 37 11.39 -16.75 17.43
N PRO A 38 11.27 -18.09 17.27
CA PRO A 38 12.01 -18.85 16.25
C PRO A 38 11.74 -18.41 14.79
N PHE A 39 10.73 -17.58 14.56
CA PHE A 39 10.34 -17.08 13.24
C PHE A 39 10.27 -15.55 13.17
N PHE A 40 10.61 -14.84 14.25
CA PHE A 40 10.46 -13.39 14.34
C PHE A 40 11.51 -12.73 15.23
N SER A 41 12.13 -11.70 14.67
CA SER A 41 13.15 -10.91 15.34
C SER A 41 12.88 -9.42 15.13
N ILE A 42 13.35 -8.61 16.08
CA ILE A 42 13.49 -7.17 15.90
C ILE A 42 14.92 -6.88 15.50
N VAL A 43 15.13 -6.14 14.41
CA VAL A 43 16.45 -5.78 13.90
C VAL A 43 16.59 -4.27 13.77
N HIS A 44 17.81 -3.74 13.76
CA HIS A 44 18.06 -2.38 13.29
C HIS A 44 18.71 -2.41 11.90
N ALA A 45 17.87 -2.54 10.87
CA ALA A 45 18.29 -2.52 9.48
C ALA A 45 18.12 -1.12 8.85
N ARG A 46 19.06 -0.73 8.00
CA ARG A 46 19.03 0.55 7.26
C ARG A 46 18.90 0.30 5.78
N ASN A 47 17.72 0.58 5.24
CA ASN A 47 17.41 0.35 3.85
C ASN A 47 17.71 1.59 3.01
N MET A 48 18.81 1.52 2.28
CA MET A 48 19.30 2.60 1.40
C MET A 48 18.54 2.68 0.05
N GLY A 49 17.51 1.86 -0.16
CA GLY A 49 16.88 1.72 -1.47
C GLY A 49 17.66 0.75 -2.36
N GLY A 50 17.90 -0.45 -1.86
CA GLY A 50 18.61 -1.49 -2.60
C GLY A 50 17.71 -2.68 -2.88
N ALA A 51 16.49 -2.46 -3.37
CA ALA A 51 15.57 -3.56 -3.69
C ALA A 51 16.32 -4.60 -4.55
N PHE A 52 16.68 -5.74 -3.92
CA PHE A 52 17.41 -6.86 -4.49
C PHE A 52 18.85 -6.63 -4.96
N GLY A 53 19.55 -5.58 -4.52
CA GLY A 53 20.94 -5.31 -4.92
C GLY A 53 21.15 -4.96 -6.39
N ILE A 54 20.11 -5.04 -7.23
CA ILE A 54 20.15 -4.79 -8.68
C ILE A 54 20.63 -3.37 -8.99
N LEU A 55 20.18 -2.40 -8.19
CA LEU A 55 20.54 -0.99 -8.37
C LEU A 55 21.65 -0.51 -7.43
N ALA A 56 22.09 -1.33 -6.46
CA ALA A 56 23.03 -0.90 -5.43
C ALA A 56 24.42 -0.51 -5.99
N GLY A 57 24.78 -1.02 -7.17
CA GLY A 57 26.01 -0.64 -7.88
C GLY A 57 25.96 0.69 -8.63
N PHE A 58 24.78 1.32 -8.75
CA PHE A 58 24.62 2.58 -9.48
C PHE A 58 24.62 3.77 -8.52
N GLY A 59 25.47 4.76 -8.78
CA GLY A 59 25.60 5.97 -7.95
C GLY A 59 24.33 6.84 -7.86
N PHE A 60 23.30 6.56 -8.67
CA PHE A 60 22.01 7.26 -8.66
C PHE A 60 20.92 6.53 -7.86
N ALA A 61 21.17 5.32 -7.35
CA ALA A 61 20.14 4.50 -6.70
C ALA A 61 19.49 5.22 -5.51
N LYS A 62 20.29 5.84 -4.65
CA LYS A 62 19.80 6.61 -3.50
C LYS A 62 18.81 7.71 -3.92
N GLN A 63 19.14 8.46 -4.98
CA GLN A 63 18.30 9.50 -5.54
C GLN A 63 17.02 8.90 -6.11
N PHE A 64 17.12 7.81 -6.88
CA PHE A 64 15.97 7.12 -7.46
C PHE A 64 14.96 6.66 -6.41
N PHE A 65 15.41 5.96 -5.36
CA PHE A 65 14.55 5.49 -4.29
C PHE A 65 14.04 6.59 -3.35
N THR A 66 14.59 7.80 -3.43
CA THR A 66 14.08 8.98 -2.72
C THR A 66 13.04 9.73 -3.55
N TYR A 67 13.34 10.03 -4.82
CA TYR A 67 12.49 10.88 -5.65
C TYR A 67 11.31 10.13 -6.29
N LEU A 68 11.45 8.85 -6.61
CA LEU A 68 10.35 8.09 -7.20
C LEU A 68 9.16 7.96 -6.24
N PRO A 69 9.32 7.58 -4.96
CA PRO A 69 8.20 7.56 -4.02
C PRO A 69 7.57 8.94 -3.81
N LEU A 70 8.37 10.01 -3.82
CA LEU A 70 7.86 11.38 -3.74
C LEU A 70 6.95 11.71 -4.94
N LEU A 71 7.37 11.37 -6.15
CA LEU A 71 6.56 11.54 -7.36
C LEU A 71 5.26 10.73 -7.28
N ILE A 72 5.33 9.49 -6.79
CA ILE A 72 4.15 8.63 -6.59
C ILE A 72 3.18 9.28 -5.59
N ILE A 73 3.67 9.81 -4.45
CA ILE A 73 2.82 10.53 -3.48
C ILE A 73 2.08 11.69 -4.16
N LEU A 74 2.77 12.51 -4.95
CA LEU A 74 2.15 13.63 -5.66
C LEU A 74 1.05 13.16 -6.62
N ALA A 75 1.30 12.08 -7.38
CA ALA A 75 0.31 11.50 -8.28
C ALA A 75 -0.91 10.96 -7.52
N LEU A 76 -0.70 10.28 -6.38
CA LEU A 76 -1.79 9.75 -5.55
C LEU A 76 -2.62 10.86 -4.89
N VAL A 77 -1.97 11.95 -4.43
CA VAL A 77 -2.66 13.15 -3.92
C VAL A 77 -3.48 13.82 -5.02
N TYR A 78 -2.91 13.94 -6.22
CA TYR A 78 -3.65 14.45 -7.38
C TYR A 78 -4.89 13.59 -7.67
N ILE A 79 -4.76 12.25 -7.64
CA ILE A 79 -5.88 11.34 -7.85
C ILE A 79 -6.97 11.56 -6.80
N LEU A 80 -6.59 11.71 -5.52
CA LEU A 80 -7.50 11.94 -4.40
C LEU A 80 -8.31 13.24 -4.55
N ILE A 81 -7.68 14.29 -5.08
CA ILE A 81 -8.30 15.62 -5.21
C ILE A 81 -9.18 15.69 -6.47
N VAL A 82 -8.70 15.18 -7.60
CA VAL A 82 -9.34 15.34 -8.90
C VAL A 82 -10.45 14.32 -9.14
N TYR A 83 -10.25 13.07 -8.73
CA TYR A 83 -11.20 12.00 -9.05
C TYR A 83 -12.14 11.70 -7.87
N ARG A 84 -13.41 11.46 -8.21
CA ARG A 84 -14.42 10.96 -7.27
C ARG A 84 -14.25 9.45 -7.09
N ILE A 85 -13.43 9.05 -6.12
CA ILE A 85 -13.22 7.65 -5.77
C ILE A 85 -14.22 7.16 -4.71
N SER A 86 -14.50 5.85 -4.70
CA SER A 86 -15.35 5.22 -3.68
C SER A 86 -14.70 5.29 -2.29
N MET A 87 -15.49 5.20 -1.23
CA MET A 87 -14.96 5.28 0.15
C MET A 87 -13.91 4.19 0.43
N GLY A 88 -14.08 2.99 -0.13
CA GLY A 88 -13.10 1.91 -0.02
C GLY A 88 -11.77 2.26 -0.68
N LYS A 89 -11.80 2.82 -1.89
CA LYS A 89 -10.60 3.32 -2.60
C LYS A 89 -9.95 4.49 -1.85
N MET A 90 -10.75 5.39 -1.27
CA MET A 90 -10.23 6.50 -0.46
C MET A 90 -9.50 6.00 0.79
N PHE A 91 -10.07 5.02 1.50
CA PHE A 91 -9.42 4.42 2.66
C PHE A 91 -8.11 3.71 2.27
N ALA A 92 -8.14 2.90 1.21
CA ALA A 92 -6.95 2.25 0.67
C ALA A 92 -5.85 3.25 0.29
N LEU A 93 -6.20 4.31 -0.44
CA LEU A 93 -5.27 5.37 -0.83
C LEU A 93 -4.69 6.11 0.37
N THR A 94 -5.50 6.34 1.39
CA THR A 94 -5.07 6.98 2.63
C THR A 94 -3.99 6.14 3.32
N LEU A 95 -4.18 4.82 3.43
CA LEU A 95 -3.16 3.92 3.99
C LEU A 95 -1.84 3.98 3.21
N ILE A 96 -1.91 3.91 1.87
CA ILE A 96 -0.74 3.99 0.98
C ILE A 96 0.00 5.32 1.20
N LEU A 97 -0.73 6.43 1.17
CA LEU A 97 -0.15 7.77 1.38
C LEU A 97 0.50 7.88 2.77
N SER A 98 -0.13 7.34 3.81
CA SER A 98 0.38 7.38 5.18
C SER A 98 1.76 6.74 5.30
N GLY A 99 1.89 5.49 4.81
CA GLY A 99 3.16 4.78 4.83
C GLY A 99 4.20 5.38 3.89
N ALA A 100 3.78 5.82 2.69
CA ALA A 100 4.69 6.45 1.74
C ALA A 100 5.33 7.73 2.32
N VAL A 101 4.54 8.57 3.01
CA VAL A 101 5.05 9.76 3.71
C VAL A 101 6.04 9.39 4.81
N GLY A 102 5.77 8.35 5.61
CA GLY A 102 6.68 7.87 6.67
C GLY A 102 8.05 7.45 6.12
N ASN A 103 8.07 6.66 5.05
CA ASN A 103 9.32 6.21 4.42
C ASN A 103 10.05 7.33 3.67
N VAL A 104 9.34 8.24 2.99
CA VAL A 104 9.95 9.38 2.31
C VAL A 104 10.58 10.35 3.32
N TYR A 105 9.94 10.56 4.47
CA TYR A 105 10.51 11.36 5.55
C TYR A 105 11.92 10.87 5.91
N GLU A 106 12.11 9.58 6.21
CA GLU A 106 13.44 9.10 6.60
C GLU A 106 14.46 9.16 5.46
N ARG A 107 14.04 8.93 4.22
CA ARG A 107 14.93 9.09 3.07
C ARG A 107 15.44 10.52 2.92
N ILE A 108 14.60 11.51 3.19
CA ILE A 108 14.98 12.93 3.13
C ILE A 108 15.92 13.29 4.30
N PHE A 109 15.58 12.86 5.53
CA PHE A 109 16.27 13.34 6.74
C PHE A 109 17.47 12.47 7.16
N TYR A 110 17.43 11.16 6.92
CA TYR A 110 18.48 10.20 7.29
C TYR A 110 19.19 9.58 6.09
N GLY A 111 18.58 9.63 4.90
CA GLY A 111 19.15 9.04 3.68
C GLY A 111 18.91 7.54 3.52
N TYR A 112 18.15 6.92 4.43
CA TYR A 112 17.72 5.52 4.42
C TYR A 112 16.36 5.39 5.12
N VAL A 113 15.73 4.22 5.01
CA VAL A 113 14.55 3.84 5.79
C VAL A 113 14.97 2.89 6.90
N THR A 114 14.44 3.09 8.10
CA THR A 114 14.69 2.20 9.24
C THR A 114 13.71 1.02 9.19
N ASP A 115 14.25 -0.19 8.99
CA ASP A 115 13.49 -1.44 8.94
C ASP A 115 13.80 -2.27 10.18
N PHE A 116 12.79 -2.91 10.75
CA PHE A 116 12.94 -3.54 12.07
C PHE A 116 12.10 -4.78 12.36
N LEU A 117 11.09 -5.07 11.53
CA LEU A 117 10.33 -6.30 11.62
C LEU A 117 10.98 -7.32 10.70
N ASP A 118 11.60 -8.36 11.27
CA ASP A 118 12.24 -9.44 10.52
C ASP A 118 11.52 -10.76 10.77
N PHE A 119 10.91 -11.32 9.73
CA PHE A 119 10.29 -12.63 9.76
C PHE A 119 11.18 -13.63 9.04
N HIS A 120 11.45 -14.76 9.66
CA HIS A 120 12.38 -15.74 9.11
C HIS A 120 11.94 -17.18 9.38
N TYR A 121 12.50 -18.09 8.61
CA TYR A 121 12.41 -19.53 8.83
C TYR A 121 13.75 -20.15 8.49
N GLN A 122 14.45 -20.66 9.51
CA GLN A 122 15.83 -21.14 9.38
C GLN A 122 16.73 -20.02 8.80
N ASN A 123 17.41 -20.27 7.68
CA ASN A 123 18.29 -19.28 7.03
C ASN A 123 17.57 -18.38 6.02
N LEU A 124 16.25 -18.53 5.86
CA LEU A 124 15.45 -17.73 4.92
C LEU A 124 14.80 -16.57 5.66
N HIS A 125 15.21 -15.35 5.32
CA HIS A 125 14.63 -14.12 5.85
C HIS A 125 13.73 -13.47 4.81
N TRP A 126 12.53 -13.10 5.24
CA TRP A 126 11.76 -12.10 4.52
C TRP A 126 12.45 -10.74 4.68
N PRO A 127 12.51 -9.89 3.64
CA PRO A 127 13.13 -8.58 3.77
C PRO A 127 12.53 -7.81 4.94
N ALA A 128 13.38 -7.34 5.85
CA ALA A 128 12.93 -6.57 7.01
C ALA A 128 12.09 -5.36 6.57
N PHE A 129 11.06 -5.06 7.34
CA PHE A 129 10.09 -4.01 7.01
C PHE A 129 9.67 -3.23 8.26
N ASN A 130 8.80 -2.24 8.08
CA ASN A 130 8.32 -1.37 9.15
C ASN A 130 6.80 -1.14 9.09
N VAL A 131 6.28 -0.29 9.98
CA VAL A 131 4.86 0.04 10.06
C VAL A 131 4.36 0.76 8.80
N ALA A 132 5.17 1.65 8.21
CA ALA A 132 4.85 2.27 6.94
C ALA A 132 4.68 1.25 5.80
N ASP A 133 5.50 0.20 5.74
CA ASP A 133 5.39 -0.85 4.73
C ASP A 133 4.13 -1.72 4.92
N ILE A 134 3.73 -1.98 6.17
CA ILE A 134 2.45 -2.65 6.49
C ILE A 134 1.29 -1.82 5.98
N ALA A 135 1.30 -0.49 6.20
CA ALA A 135 0.26 0.41 5.75
C ALA A 135 0.16 0.45 4.22
N ILE A 136 1.31 0.55 3.52
CA ILE A 136 1.38 0.51 2.06
C ILE A 136 0.81 -0.82 1.53
N SER A 137 1.32 -1.95 2.03
CA SER A 137 0.93 -3.29 1.56
C SER A 137 -0.55 -3.57 1.78
N THR A 138 -1.06 -3.21 2.97
CA THR A 138 -2.49 -3.33 3.31
C THR A 138 -3.35 -2.42 2.43
N GLY A 139 -2.92 -1.18 2.21
CA GLY A 139 -3.60 -0.23 1.33
C GLY A 139 -3.68 -0.72 -0.11
N ILE A 140 -2.58 -1.25 -0.67
CA ILE A 140 -2.56 -1.85 -2.01
C ILE A 140 -3.50 -3.04 -2.08
N GLY A 141 -3.41 -3.97 -1.12
CA GLY A 141 -4.28 -5.15 -1.07
C GLY A 141 -5.77 -4.78 -1.01
N LEU A 142 -6.12 -3.77 -0.21
CA LEU A 142 -7.49 -3.28 -0.12
C LEU A 142 -7.95 -2.61 -1.42
N TRP A 143 -7.09 -1.81 -2.07
CA TRP A 143 -7.41 -1.20 -3.35
C TRP A 143 -7.75 -2.27 -4.39
N LEU A 144 -6.87 -3.28 -4.52
CA LEU A 144 -7.06 -4.39 -5.45
C LEU A 144 -8.35 -5.17 -5.14
N PHE A 145 -8.63 -5.40 -3.86
CA PHE A 145 -9.87 -6.06 -3.44
C PHE A 145 -11.13 -5.26 -3.84
N VAL A 146 -11.11 -3.94 -3.64
CA VAL A 146 -12.22 -3.06 -4.03
C VAL A 146 -12.42 -3.09 -5.55
N GLU A 147 -11.33 -2.99 -6.32
CA GLU A 147 -11.35 -3.05 -7.78
C GLU A 147 -11.95 -4.38 -8.28
N LEU A 148 -11.46 -5.50 -7.73
CA LEU A 148 -11.95 -6.84 -8.09
C LEU A 148 -13.46 -6.99 -7.78
N ARG A 149 -13.90 -6.49 -6.63
CA ARG A 149 -15.31 -6.53 -6.23
C ARG A 149 -16.19 -5.70 -7.18
N GLU A 150 -15.73 -4.52 -7.58
CA GLU A 150 -16.43 -3.65 -8.53
C GLU A 150 -16.52 -4.33 -9.92
N MET A 151 -15.42 -4.92 -10.40
CA MET A 151 -15.39 -5.68 -11.66
C MET A 151 -16.37 -6.87 -11.67
N ILE A 152 -16.40 -7.66 -10.59
CA ILE A 152 -17.31 -8.82 -10.48
C ILE A 152 -18.78 -8.37 -10.51
N ARG A 153 -19.11 -7.28 -9.81
CA ARG A 153 -20.47 -6.70 -9.79
C ARG A 153 -20.90 -6.20 -11.17
N ALA A 154 -20.03 -5.48 -11.87
CA ALA A 154 -20.30 -5.00 -13.22
C ALA A 154 -20.58 -6.17 -14.20
N ARG A 155 -19.81 -7.26 -14.11
CA ARG A 155 -20.03 -8.47 -14.93
C ARG A 155 -21.37 -9.15 -14.65
N LYS A 156 -21.80 -9.23 -13.39
CA LYS A 156 -23.11 -9.80 -13.02
C LYS A 156 -24.27 -8.96 -13.55
N ALA A 157 -24.20 -7.64 -13.36
CA ALA A 157 -25.21 -6.71 -13.88
C ALA A 157 -25.34 -6.78 -15.40
N GLY A 158 -24.22 -6.83 -16.14
CA GLY A 158 -24.24 -6.98 -17.60
C GLY A 158 -24.87 -8.28 -18.08
N LYS A 159 -24.65 -9.40 -17.36
CA LYS A 159 -25.31 -10.68 -17.66
C LYS A 159 -26.82 -10.62 -17.44
N GLU A 160 -27.28 -10.02 -16.35
CA GLU A 160 -28.72 -9.88 -16.07
C GLU A 160 -29.46 -9.02 -17.10
N VAL A 161 -28.85 -7.90 -17.53
CA VAL A 161 -29.41 -7.05 -18.59
C VAL A 161 -29.52 -7.82 -19.91
N LYS A 162 -28.49 -8.57 -20.30
CA LYS A 162 -28.51 -9.39 -21.52
C LYS A 162 -29.60 -10.46 -21.48
N VAL A 163 -29.78 -11.15 -20.34
CA VAL A 163 -30.83 -12.17 -20.17
C VAL A 163 -32.24 -11.57 -20.25
N LYS A 164 -32.46 -10.39 -19.66
CA LYS A 164 -33.76 -9.69 -19.74
C LYS A 164 -34.07 -9.23 -21.17
N SER A 165 -33.08 -8.74 -21.92
CA SER A 165 -33.22 -8.34 -23.33
C SER A 165 -33.67 -9.51 -24.21
N VAL A 166 -33.01 -10.67 -24.10
CA VAL A 166 -33.34 -11.87 -24.89
C VAL A 166 -34.76 -12.36 -24.59
N LYS A 167 -35.14 -12.43 -23.30
CA LYS A 167 -36.51 -12.81 -22.91
C LYS A 167 -37.58 -11.80 -23.35
N GLY A 168 -37.23 -10.52 -23.45
CA GLY A 168 -38.12 -9.48 -23.98
C GLY A 168 -38.38 -9.67 -25.47
N GLU A 169 -37.32 -9.85 -26.26
CA GLU A 169 -37.41 -10.07 -27.72
C GLU A 169 -38.17 -11.36 -28.10
N GLU A 170 -38.00 -12.45 -27.34
CA GLU A 170 -38.75 -13.69 -27.54
C GLU A 170 -40.26 -13.51 -27.27
N LYS A 171 -40.62 -12.72 -26.26
CA LYS A 171 -42.03 -12.44 -25.95
C LYS A 171 -42.70 -11.60 -27.04
N THR A 172 -42.02 -10.59 -27.57
CA THR A 172 -42.55 -9.75 -28.67
C THR A 172 -42.77 -10.58 -29.92
N LYS A 173 -41.81 -11.44 -30.31
CA LYS A 173 -41.93 -12.30 -31.50
C LYS A 173 -42.98 -13.42 -31.36
N GLY A 174 -43.27 -13.86 -30.14
CA GLY A 174 -44.32 -14.85 -29.87
C GLY A 174 -45.74 -14.27 -29.92
N GLN A 175 -45.88 -12.95 -29.78
CA GLN A 175 -47.16 -12.25 -29.77
C GLN A 175 -47.63 -11.83 -31.18
N ASP A 176 -46.70 -11.55 -32.10
CA ASP A 176 -46.98 -11.25 -33.51
C ASP A 176 -47.29 -12.49 -34.39
N ARG A 177 -47.26 -13.70 -33.82
CA ARG A 177 -47.51 -14.97 -34.53
C ARG A 177 -48.88 -15.60 -34.25
N LYS A 178 -49.82 -14.85 -33.66
CA LYS A 178 -51.22 -15.24 -33.50
C LYS A 178 -52.12 -14.23 -34.19
#